data_AF-R7ADS9-F1
#
_entry.id   AF-R7ADS9-F1
#
_cell.length_a   1.000
_cell.length_b   1.000
_cell.length_c   1.000
_cell.angle_alpha   90.00
_cell.angle_beta   90.00
_cell.angle_gamma   90.00
#
_symmetry.space_group_name_H-M   'P 1'
#
loop_
_entity.id
_entity.type
_entity.pdbx_description
1 polymer ?
#
loop_
_entity_poly.entity_id
_entity_poly.type
_entity_poly.pdbx_seq_one_letter_code
_entity_poly.pdbx_strand_id
1 'polypeptide(L)'
;MTEGEKLLALSECSRIPDVDAIFRDNAVWSFFGLWYGDYLVGQDGTLNGKYISTDDLIKYYNSDGTLSLSEYIKMSQKSLAN
;
A
#
# COMPACT_ATOMS: atom_id res chain seq x y z
N MET A 1 0.59 8.28 -20.54
CA MET A 1 1.60 7.67 -19.62
C MET A 1 2.75 8.65 -19.49
N THR A 2 3.46 8.72 -18.37
CA THR A 2 4.51 9.73 -18.09
C THR A 2 5.80 9.54 -18.91
N GLU A 3 5.79 8.66 -19.90
CA GLU A 3 7.00 8.19 -20.63
C GLU A 3 8.12 7.69 -19.70
N GLY A 4 7.79 7.34 -18.44
CA GLY A 4 8.73 6.92 -17.41
C GLY A 4 9.46 8.06 -16.71
N GLU A 5 9.20 9.32 -17.05
CA GLU A 5 9.93 10.47 -16.50
C GLU A 5 9.45 10.91 -15.12
N LYS A 6 8.24 10.49 -14.73
CA LYS A 6 7.63 10.83 -13.45
C LYS A 6 6.99 9.61 -12.82
N LEU A 7 7.20 9.48 -11.51
CA LEU A 7 6.50 8.51 -10.67
C LEU A 7 5.01 8.84 -10.64
N LEU A 8 4.19 7.80 -10.72
CA LEU A 8 2.74 7.88 -10.56
C LEU A 8 2.36 7.31 -9.20
N ALA A 9 1.45 7.98 -8.51
CA ALA A 9 0.98 7.59 -7.19
C ALA A 9 -0.54 7.60 -7.14
N LEU A 10 -1.09 6.73 -6.30
CA LEU A 10 -2.49 6.76 -5.91
C LEU A 10 -2.60 7.57 -4.62
N SER A 11 -2.47 8.90 -4.73
CA SER A 11 -2.32 9.78 -3.57
C SER A 11 -3.46 9.66 -2.56
N GLU A 12 -4.66 9.32 -3.03
CA GLU A 12 -5.84 9.03 -2.20
C GLU A 12 -6.64 7.87 -2.80
N CYS A 13 -7.15 6.98 -1.94
CA CYS A 13 -8.07 5.92 -2.33
C CYS A 13 -9.00 5.52 -1.18
N SER A 14 -10.18 5.01 -1.52
CA SER A 14 -11.10 4.39 -0.56
C SER A 14 -10.76 2.93 -0.27
N ARG A 15 -10.07 2.26 -1.22
CA ARG A 15 -9.65 0.87 -1.15
C ARG A 15 -8.32 0.70 -1.86
N ILE A 16 -7.41 -0.06 -1.26
CA ILE A 16 -6.14 -0.42 -1.90
C ILE A 16 -6.42 -1.43 -3.02
N PRO A 17 -5.90 -1.24 -4.24
CA PRO A 17 -6.00 -2.22 -5.31
C PRO A 17 -5.45 -3.59 -4.88
N ASP A 18 -5.98 -4.68 -5.45
CA ASP A 18 -5.41 -6.00 -5.18
C ASP A 18 -3.95 -6.07 -5.67
N VAL A 19 -3.04 -6.51 -4.81
CA VAL A 19 -1.60 -6.51 -5.10
C VAL A 19 -1.25 -7.42 -6.29
N ASP A 20 -1.91 -8.56 -6.46
CA ASP A 20 -1.61 -9.46 -7.57
C ASP A 20 -2.13 -8.87 -8.89
N ALA A 21 -3.30 -8.21 -8.85
CA ALA A 21 -3.86 -7.54 -10.01
C ALA A 21 -2.99 -6.38 -10.50
N ILE A 22 -2.44 -5.54 -9.61
CA ILE A 22 -1.58 -4.42 -10.03
C ILE A 22 -0.29 -4.90 -10.69
N PHE A 23 0.30 -6.00 -10.23
CA PHE A 23 1.49 -6.57 -10.87
C PHE A 23 1.15 -7.27 -12.18
N ARG A 24 0.05 -8.04 -12.23
CA ARG A 24 -0.43 -8.69 -13.45
C ARG A 24 -0.69 -7.68 -14.57
N ASP A 25 -1.31 -6.56 -14.23
CA ASP A 25 -1.75 -5.55 -15.20
C ASP A 25 -0.70 -4.45 -15.46
N ASN A 26 0.49 -4.55 -14.85
CA ASN A 26 1.54 -3.52 -14.87
C ASN A 26 1.04 -2.13 -14.41
N ALA A 27 0.08 -2.11 -13.49
CA ALA A 27 -0.51 -0.91 -12.89
C ALA A 27 0.15 -0.58 -11.55
N VAL A 28 1.49 -0.53 -11.51
CA VAL A 28 2.27 -0.33 -10.28
C VAL A 28 2.31 1.14 -9.88
N TRP A 29 2.07 1.41 -8.60
CA TRP A 29 2.04 2.76 -8.02
C TRP A 29 3.20 2.96 -7.04
N SER A 30 3.79 4.16 -7.02
CA SER A 30 4.91 4.46 -6.13
C SER A 30 4.52 4.47 -4.65
N PHE A 31 3.30 4.90 -4.35
CA PHE A 31 2.64 4.76 -3.04
C PHE A 31 1.12 4.88 -3.19
N PHE A 32 0.41 4.54 -2.11
CA PHE A 32 -1.03 4.74 -1.97
C PHE A 32 -1.36 5.47 -0.66
N GLY A 33 -2.33 6.38 -0.70
CA GLY A 33 -2.91 7.00 0.49
C GLY A 33 -4.30 6.47 0.76
N LEU A 34 -4.45 5.45 1.60
CA LEU A 34 -5.78 5.02 2.04
C LEU A 34 -6.39 6.10 2.94
N TRP A 35 -7.61 6.52 2.63
CA TRP A 35 -8.27 7.55 3.42
C TRP A 35 -8.55 7.08 4.86
N TYR A 36 -8.57 8.03 5.79
CA TYR A 36 -8.83 7.77 7.20
C TYR A 36 -10.34 7.71 7.51
N GLY A 37 -10.68 7.48 8.78
CA GLY A 37 -12.07 7.38 9.23
C GLY A 37 -12.73 6.14 8.63
N ASP A 38 -13.98 6.26 8.19
CA ASP A 38 -14.80 5.12 7.76
C ASP A 38 -14.21 4.26 6.61
N TYR A 39 -13.18 4.74 5.92
CA TYR A 39 -12.45 3.98 4.90
C TYR A 39 -11.44 2.97 5.48
N LEU A 40 -11.08 3.13 6.75
CA LEU A 40 -10.18 2.23 7.47
C LEU A 40 -10.75 1.85 8.85
N VAL A 41 -10.98 2.84 9.72
CA VAL A 41 -11.39 2.66 11.12
C VAL A 41 -12.76 3.29 11.37
N GLY A 42 -13.70 2.49 11.86
CA GLY A 42 -15.02 2.97 12.27
C GLY A 42 -14.97 3.84 13.52
N GLN A 43 -16.12 4.41 13.89
CA GLN A 43 -16.23 5.26 15.09
C GLN A 43 -15.89 4.53 16.39
N ASP A 44 -15.98 3.20 16.40
CA ASP A 44 -15.64 2.34 17.54
C ASP A 44 -14.13 2.04 17.66
N GLY A 45 -13.31 2.58 16.76
CA GLY A 45 -11.86 2.34 16.75
C GLY A 45 -11.46 0.99 16.13
N THR A 46 -12.41 0.20 15.64
CA THR A 46 -12.14 -1.08 14.95
C THR A 46 -12.13 -0.89 13.43
N LEU A 47 -11.60 -1.88 12.71
CA LEU A 47 -11.62 -1.83 11.25
C LEU A 47 -13.07 -1.77 10.76
N ASN A 48 -13.39 -0.76 9.94
CA ASN A 48 -14.75 -0.58 9.41
C ASN A 48 -15.21 -1.77 8.54
N GLY A 49 -14.29 -2.35 7.76
CA GLY A 49 -14.54 -3.54 6.94
C GLY A 49 -15.34 -3.30 5.64
N LYS A 50 -15.98 -2.13 5.46
CA LYS A 50 -16.81 -1.84 4.28
C LYS A 50 -16.01 -1.65 2.99
N TYR A 51 -14.89 -0.96 3.06
CA TYR A 51 -14.08 -0.61 1.88
C TYR A 51 -12.85 -1.49 1.74
N ILE A 52 -12.29 -1.93 2.86
CA ILE A 52 -11.14 -2.82 2.90
C ILE A 52 -11.33 -3.83 4.03
N SER A 53 -11.03 -5.10 3.75
CA SER A 53 -11.10 -6.16 4.75
C SER A 53 -9.75 -6.35 5.45
N THR A 54 -9.77 -7.03 6.59
CA THR A 54 -8.54 -7.44 7.29
C THR A 54 -7.67 -8.32 6.39
N ASP A 55 -8.27 -9.24 5.64
CA ASP A 55 -7.55 -10.15 4.74
C ASP A 55 -6.87 -9.39 3.60
N ASP A 56 -7.53 -8.36 3.04
CA ASP A 56 -6.92 -7.48 2.04
C ASP A 56 -5.68 -6.79 2.62
N LEU A 57 -5.77 -6.25 3.83
CA LEU A 57 -4.64 -5.59 4.50
C LEU A 57 -3.50 -6.57 4.79
N ILE A 58 -3.81 -7.76 5.31
CA ILE A 58 -2.81 -8.81 5.59
C ILE A 58 -2.12 -9.22 4.29
N LYS A 59 -2.89 -9.49 3.23
CA LYS A 59 -2.34 -9.86 1.92
C LYS A 59 -1.42 -8.77 1.40
N TYR A 60 -1.86 -7.52 1.46
CA TYR A 60 -1.11 -6.40 0.91
C TYR A 60 0.19 -6.15 1.69
N TYR A 61 0.12 -5.97 3.02
CA TYR A 61 1.29 -5.64 3.85
C TYR A 61 2.30 -6.78 4.04
N ASN A 62 1.99 -8.00 3.60
CA ASN A 62 2.91 -9.15 3.60
C ASN A 62 3.30 -9.59 2.18
N SER A 63 2.94 -8.82 1.14
CA SER A 63 3.34 -9.13 -0.23
C SER A 63 4.74 -8.60 -0.53
N ASP A 64 5.56 -9.42 -1.20
CA ASP A 64 6.89 -9.04 -1.72
C ASP A 64 6.85 -7.83 -2.66
N GLY A 65 5.68 -7.53 -3.23
CA GLY A 65 5.44 -6.38 -4.10
C GLY A 65 5.21 -5.06 -3.36
N THR A 66 5.33 -5.04 -2.04
CA THR A 66 5.05 -3.89 -1.19
C THR A 66 6.23 -3.58 -0.27
N LEU A 67 6.30 -2.35 0.23
CA LEU A 67 7.34 -1.94 1.17
C LEU A 67 6.68 -1.38 2.43
N SER A 68 6.77 -2.14 3.52
CA SER A 68 6.36 -1.73 4.85
C SER A 68 7.46 -0.89 5.53
N LEU A 69 7.08 -0.18 6.59
CA LEU A 69 8.04 0.54 7.43
C LEU A 69 9.12 -0.38 8.00
N SER A 70 8.75 -1.60 8.38
CA SER A 70 9.68 -2.56 8.98
C SER A 70 10.78 -2.98 8.00
N GLU A 71 10.43 -3.15 6.73
CA GLU A 71 11.36 -3.49 5.65
C GLU A 71 12.22 -2.30 5.28
N TYR A 72 11.63 -1.10 5.18
CA TYR A 72 12.37 0.13 4.93
C TYR A 72 13.46 0.37 5.98
N ILE A 73 13.16 0.18 7.26
CA ILE A 73 14.14 0.33 8.35
C ILE A 73 15.27 -0.70 8.19
N LYS A 74 14.95 -1.97 7.91
CA LYS A 74 15.96 -3.02 7.68
C LYS A 74 16.87 -2.68 6.49
N MET A 75 16.28 -2.18 5.40
CA MET A 75 17.02 -1.79 4.19
C MET A 75 17.94 -0.60 4.45
N SER A 76 17.45 0.43 5.14
CA SER A 76 18.25 1.64 5.43
C SER A 76 19.42 1.34 6.37
N GLN A 77 19.24 0.49 7.38
CA GLN A 77 20.33 0.03 8.24
C GLN A 77 21.39 -0.77 7.46
N LYS A 78 20.96 -1.67 6.56
CA LYS A 78 21.88 -2.44 5.71
C LYS A 78 22.68 -1.54 4.76
N SER A 79 22.07 -0.46 4.27
CA SER A 79 22.75 0.52 3.42
C SER A 79 23.83 1.33 4.15
N LEU A 80 23.74 1.47 5.47
CA LEU A 80 24.71 2.21 6.30
C LEU A 80 25.89 1.34 6.76
N ALA A 81 25.78 0.02 6.59
CA ALA A 81 26.80 -0.95 6.98
C ALA A 81 27.81 -1.26 5.86
N ASN A 82 27.66 -0.66 4.67
CA ASN A 82 28.52 -0.84 3.49
C ASN A 82 29.27 0.45 3.15
#